data_AF-A0AAV4JX87-F1
#
_entry.id   AF-A0AAV4JX87-F1
#
_cell.length_a   1.000
_cell.length_b   1.000
_cell.length_c   1.000
_cell.angle_alpha   90.00
_cell.angle_beta   90.00
_cell.angle_gamma   90.00
#
_symmetry.space_group_name_H-M   'P 1'
#
loop_
_entity.id
_entity.type
_entity.pdbx_description
1 polymer ?
#
loop_
_entity_poly.entity_id
_entity_poly.type
_entity_poly.pdbx_seq_one_letter_code
_entity_poly.pdbx_strand_id
1 'polypeptide(L)' 'MMDPTHNLMNGYMLVQDANKKWKTRWFVLSEDQLTCCHKKNKSVVISSLMLQGCSVVCPAPNDTDLNTQVKLQPRRVGLA' A
#
# COMPACT_ATOMS: atom_id res chain seq x y z
N MET A 1 10.00 -12.08 23.37
CA MET A 1 8.80 -12.65 22.73
C MET A 1 8.42 -11.68 21.61
N MET A 2 8.89 -11.92 20.39
CA MET A 2 8.63 -11.04 19.23
C MET A 2 7.22 -11.36 18.72
N ASP A 3 6.32 -10.38 18.65
CA ASP A 3 5.00 -10.55 18.04
C ASP A 3 5.20 -10.95 16.56
N PRO A 4 4.65 -12.07 16.06
CA PRO A 4 5.12 -12.68 14.82
C PRO A 4 4.67 -11.96 13.55
N THR A 5 3.90 -10.87 13.63
CA THR A 5 3.52 -10.11 12.44
C THR A 5 3.33 -8.63 12.76
N HIS A 6 4.42 -7.86 12.82
CA HIS A 6 4.37 -6.40 12.81
C HIS A 6 3.89 -5.90 11.42
N ASN A 7 2.63 -6.15 11.10
CA ASN A 7 1.96 -5.56 9.95
C ASN A 7 1.62 -4.11 10.33
N LEU A 8 2.43 -3.16 9.88
CA LEU A 8 2.23 -1.73 10.11
C LEU A 8 0.90 -1.25 9.50
N MET A 9 0.59 -1.73 8.29
CA MET A 9 -0.68 -1.42 7.63
C MET A 9 -1.08 -2.52 6.66
N ASN A 10 -2.37 -2.63 6.38
CA ASN A 10 -2.88 -3.54 5.36
C ASN A 10 -4.16 -2.98 4.76
N GLY A 11 -4.42 -3.33 3.49
CA GLY A 11 -5.59 -2.82 2.80
C GLY A 11 -5.64 -3.21 1.33
N TYR A 12 -6.79 -2.95 0.70
CA TYR A 12 -6.92 -3.08 -0.74
C TYR A 12 -6.40 -1.82 -1.44
N MET A 13 -5.53 -2.02 -2.43
CA MET A 13 -5.07 -0.96 -3.32
C MET A 13 -5.17 -1.41 -4.78
N LEU A 14 -5.29 -0.44 -5.68
CA LEU A 14 -5.17 -0.67 -7.11
C LEU A 14 -3.69 -0.72 -7.49
N VAL A 15 -3.30 -1.76 -8.20
CA VAL A 15 -1.96 -1.89 -8.80
C VAL A 15 -2.10 -2.14 -10.29
N GLN A 16 -1.26 -1.49 -11.07
CA GLN A 16 -1.21 -1.69 -12.51
C GLN A 16 -0.28 -2.88 -12.82
N ASP A 17 -0.75 -3.83 -13.62
CA ASP A 17 0.09 -4.93 -14.09
C ASP A 17 0.94 -4.52 -15.31
N ALA A 18 1.82 -5.42 -15.75
CA ALA A 18 2.67 -5.19 -16.91
C ALA A 18 1.88 -4.91 -18.21
N ASN A 19 0.62 -5.33 -18.29
CA ASN A 19 -0.27 -5.09 -19.42
C ASN A 19 -1.11 -3.80 -19.26
N LYS A 20 -0.71 -2.92 -18.33
CA LYS A 20 -1.38 -1.66 -18.01
C LYS A 20 -2.81 -1.81 -17.46
N LYS A 21 -3.21 -3.01 -17.01
CA LYS A 21 -4.52 -3.25 -16.43
C LYS A 21 -4.49 -3.04 -14.91
N TRP A 22 -5.44 -2.28 -14.40
CA TRP A 22 -5.62 -2.07 -12.96
C TRP A 22 -6.26 -3.29 -12.31
N LYS A 23 -5.69 -3.74 -11.19
CA LYS A 23 -6.19 -4.86 -10.40
C LYS A 23 -6.25 -4.46 -8.93
N THR A 24 -7.36 -4.77 -8.28
CA THR A 24 -7.47 -4.65 -6.83
C THR A 24 -6.72 -5.79 -6.17
N ARG A 25 -5.76 -5.47 -5.30
CA ARG A 25 -4.92 -6.42 -4.57
C ARG A 25 -4.83 -6.08 -3.09
N TRP A 26 -4.62 -7.10 -2.28
CA TRP A 26 -4.46 -6.92 -0.84
C TRP A 26 -2.99 -6.71 -0.53
N PHE A 27 -2.66 -5.54 0.01
CA PHE A 27 -1.30 -5.20 0.41
C PHE A 27 -1.13 -5.34 1.92
N VAL A 28 0.04 -5.82 2.32
CA VAL A 28 0.48 -5.89 3.70
C VAL A 28 1.84 -5.21 3.78
N LEU A 29 1.89 -4.10 4.51
CA LEU A 29 3.10 -3.37 4.83
C LEU A 29 3.63 -3.85 6.18
N SER A 30 4.85 -4.34 6.19
CA SER A 30 5.65 -4.66 7.37
C SER A 30 6.78 -3.63 7.52
N GLU A 31 7.60 -3.76 8.56
CA GLU A 31 8.73 -2.86 8.82
C GLU A 31 9.79 -2.87 7.69
N ASP A 32 10.01 -4.03 7.08
CA ASP A 32 11.08 -4.29 6.13
C ASP A 32 10.59 -4.58 4.70
N GLN A 33 9.32 -4.97 4.55
CA GLN A 33 8.76 -5.37 3.25
C GLN A 33 7.33 -4.89 3.01
N LEU A 34 7.01 -4.71 1.73
CA LEU A 34 5.64 -4.60 1.22
C LEU A 34 5.27 -5.87 0.47
N THR A 35 4.18 -6.52 0.88
CA THR A 35 3.70 -7.78 0.28
C THR A 35 2.38 -7.55 -0.46
N CYS A 36 2.29 -8.05 -1.69
CA CYS A 36 1.07 -8.07 -2.49
C CYS A 36 0.47 -9.47 -2.50
N CYS A 37 -0.79 -9.60 -2.11
CA CYS A 37 -1.54 -10.85 -2.05
C CYS A 37 -2.76 -10.78 -2.97
N HIS A 38 -3.21 -11.93 -3.47
CA HIS A 38 -4.42 -11.99 -4.29
C HIS A 38 -5.69 -11.62 -3.50
N LYS A 39 -5.77 -12.05 -2.24
CA LYS A 39 -6.88 -11.78 -1.30
C LYS A 39 -6.33 -11.64 0.13
N LYS A 40 -7.13 -11.07 1.04
CA LYS A 40 -6.81 -10.89 2.47
C LYS A 40 -6.35 -12.18 3.17
N ASN A 41 -6.93 -13.32 2.83
CA ASN A 41 -6.65 -14.60 3.49
C ASN A 41 -5.27 -15.20 3.13
N LYS A 42 -4.33 -14.40 2.62
CA LYS A 42 -2.93 -14.74 2.32
C LYS A 42 -2.72 -16.01 1.49
N SER A 43 -3.77 -16.53 0.84
CA SER A 43 -3.74 -17.83 0.17
C SER A 43 -2.73 -17.88 -0.98
N VAL A 44 -2.39 -16.73 -1.58
CA VAL A 44 -1.36 -16.61 -2.62
C VAL A 44 -0.69 -15.24 -2.51
N VAL A 45 0.61 -15.24 -2.20
CA VAL A 45 1.50 -14.07 -2.35
C VAL A 45 1.84 -13.93 -3.83
N ILE A 46 1.61 -12.74 -4.38
CA ILE A 46 1.88 -12.41 -5.78
C ILE A 46 3.29 -11.84 -5.91
N SER A 47 3.65 -10.91 -5.02
CA SER A 47 4.96 -10.30 -4.99
C SER A 47 5.30 -9.79 -3.60
N SER A 48 6.59 -9.62 -3.34
CA SER A 48 7.11 -8.95 -2.16
C SER A 48 8.22 -7.98 -2.59
N LEU A 49 8.30 -6.83 -1.93
CA LEU A 49 9.27 -5.78 -2.18
C LEU A 49 9.94 -5.42 -0.86
N MET A 50 11.27 -5.57 -0.79
CA MET A 50 12.05 -5.08 0.35
C MET A 50 12.09 -3.55 0.32
N LEU A 51 11.82 -2.92 1.45
CA LEU A 51 11.75 -1.46 1.58
C LEU A 51 13.13 -0.82 1.68
N GLN A 52 14.18 -1.59 1.96
CA GLN A 52 15.55 -1.08 2.03
C GLN A 52 15.95 -0.43 0.70
N GLY A 53 16.33 0.86 0.76
CA GLY A 53 16.71 1.64 -0.42
C GLY A 53 15.53 2.15 -1.26
N CYS A 54 14.28 1.87 -0.86
CA CYS A 54 13.10 2.45 -1.49
C CYS A 54 12.81 3.85 -0.93
N SER A 55 12.34 4.75 -1.79
CA SER A 55 11.86 6.07 -1.40
C SER A 55 10.41 6.26 -1.82
N VAL A 56 9.61 6.93 -0.99
CA VAL A 56 8.24 7.32 -1.36
C VAL A 56 8.32 8.60 -2.18
N VAL A 57 7.70 8.59 -3.37
CA VAL A 57 7.56 9.78 -4.22
C VAL A 57 6.08 10.15 -4.26
N CYS A 58 5.74 11.32 -3.74
CA CYS A 58 4.40 11.90 -3.85
C CYS A 58 4.48 13.44 -4.03
N PRO A 59 3.63 14.05 -4.89
CA PRO A 59 2.79 13.42 -5.90
C PRO A 59 3.63 12.72 -6.98
N ALA A 60 3.06 11.73 -7.69
CA ALA A 60 3.73 11.14 -8.83
C ALA A 60 3.95 12.24 -9.89
N PRO A 61 5.19 12.46 -10.38
CA PRO A 61 5.50 13.61 -11.23
C PRO A 61 4.76 13.59 -12.58
N ASN A 62 4.13 12.48 -12.95
CA ASN A 62 3.49 12.26 -14.25
C ASN A 62 1.96 12.12 -14.18
N ASP A 63 1.33 12.22 -13.00
CA ASP A 63 -0.13 12.16 -12.87
C ASP A 63 -0.74 13.57 -12.93
N THR A 64 -0.83 14.12 -14.14
CA THR A 64 -1.60 15.35 -14.41
C THR A 64 -3.11 15.18 -14.24
N ASP A 65 -3.59 13.94 -14.07
CA ASP A 65 -5.01 13.57 -13.97
C ASP A 65 -5.42 13.02 -12.58
N LEU A 66 -4.80 13.49 -11.50
CA LEU A 66 -5.44 13.37 -10.18
C LEU A 66 -6.62 14.35 -10.12
N ASN A 67 -7.74 13.92 -10.68
CA ASN A 67 -9.06 14.49 -10.43
C ASN A 67 -9.36 14.42 -8.93
N THR A 68 -8.89 15.43 -8.20
CA THR A 68 -9.50 16.15 -7.08
C THR A 68 -10.49 15.42 -6.15
N GLN A 69 -10.30 14.16 -5.72
CA GLN A 69 -11.23 13.56 -4.74
C GLN A 69 -10.67 12.63 -3.66
N VAL A 70 -9.35 12.59 -3.44
CA VAL A 70 -8.82 12.05 -2.16
C VAL A 70 -7.99 13.11 -1.44
N LYS A 71 -8.69 14.13 -0.94
CA LYS A 71 -8.16 14.97 0.12
C LYS A 71 -8.10 14.11 1.39
N LEU A 72 -6.95 13.48 1.66
CA LEU A 72 -6.67 12.93 2.98
C LEU A 72 -6.65 14.11 3.96
N GLN A 73 -7.81 14.42 4.54
CA GLN A 73 -7.86 15.40 5.63
C GLN A 73 -7.18 14.76 6.85
N PRO A 74 -6.25 15.46 7.51
CA PRO A 74 -5.74 15.01 8.79
C PRO A 74 -6.93 14.87 9.74
N ARG A 75 -7.15 13.66 10.27
CA ARG A 75 -8.10 13.45 11.34
C ARG A 75 -7.57 14.26 12.53
N ARG A 76 -8.18 15.41 12.82
CA ARG A 76 -7.95 16.10 14.09
C ARG A 76 -8.42 15.14 15.18
N VAL A 77 -7.49 14.51 15.88
CA VAL A 77 -7.73 13.90 17.17
C VAL A 77 -8.02 15.08 18.10
N GLY A 78 -9.30 15.31 18.39
CA GLY A 78 -9.69 16.29 19.39
C GLY A 78 -9.23 15.80 20.76
N LEU A 79 -8.35 16.56 21.40
CA LEU A 79 -8.30 16.62 22.86
C LEU A 79 -9.51 17.43 23.32
N ALA A 80 -10.39 16.79 24.09
CA ALA A 80 -11.12 17.35 25.24
C ALA A 80 -11.91 16.22 25.90
#